data_AF-A0A1Y1UCT2-F1
#
_entry.id   AF-A0A1Y1UCT2-F1
#
_cell.length_a   1.000
_cell.length_b   1.000
_cell.length_c   1.000
_cell.angle_alpha   90.00
_cell.angle_beta   90.00
_cell.angle_gamma   90.00
#
_symmetry.space_group_name_H-M   'P 1'
#
loop_
_entity.id
_entity.type
_entity.pdbx_description
1 polymer ?
#
loop_
_entity_poly.entity_id
_entity_poly.type
_entity_poly.pdbx_seq_one_letter_code
_entity_poly.pdbx_strand_id
1 'polypeptide(L)'
;MGKKAQEVGVIKGILFHQGETNTGQQNWPNRVKNVYYNILKDLGLKADDVPFLAGEVVQSNEGGQCGSMNSIIQQLPKVIPSAHVIFPRV
;
A
#
# COMPACT_ATOMS: atom_id res chain seq x y z
N MET A 1 12.63 12.45 -3.97
CA MET A 1 11.39 12.96 -4.61
C MET A 1 10.43 13.57 -3.59
N GLY A 2 9.91 12.83 -2.59
CA GLY A 2 8.92 13.37 -1.63
C GLY A 2 9.30 14.70 -0.97
N LYS A 3 10.52 14.83 -0.43
CA LYS A 3 11.01 16.09 0.17
C LYS A 3 10.96 17.28 -0.78
N LYS A 4 11.32 17.06 -2.06
CA LYS A 4 11.30 18.12 -3.09
C LYS A 4 9.86 18.51 -3.46
N ALA A 5 8.93 17.55 -3.48
CA ALA A 5 7.52 17.84 -3.72
C ALA A 5 6.90 18.70 -2.60
N GLN A 6 7.35 18.52 -1.36
CA GLN A 6 6.90 19.34 -0.22
C GLN A 6 7.31 20.82 -0.29
N GLU A 7 8.32 21.17 -1.11
CA GLU A 7 8.72 22.57 -1.31
C GLU A 7 7.69 23.37 -2.13
N VAL A 8 6.85 22.69 -2.92
CA VAL A 8 5.91 23.33 -3.86
C VAL A 8 4.47 22.83 -3.70
N GLY A 9 4.20 21.97 -2.71
CA GLY A 9 2.89 21.36 -2.53
C GLY A 9 2.75 20.58 -1.24
N VAL A 10 1.57 19.97 -1.07
CA VAL A 10 1.22 19.18 0.12
C VAL A 10 0.99 17.73 -0.30
N ILE A 11 1.64 16.80 0.40
CA ILE A 11 1.38 15.36 0.22
C ILE A 11 0.05 15.04 0.89
N LYS A 12 -0.96 14.68 0.09
CA LYS A 12 -2.33 14.41 0.55
C LYS A 12 -2.68 12.92 0.63
N GLY A 13 -1.78 12.03 0.26
CA GLY A 13 -2.01 10.59 0.29
C GLY A 13 -0.84 9.83 -0.33
N ILE A 14 -0.87 8.50 -0.17
CA ILE A 14 0.08 7.58 -0.78
C ILE A 14 -0.73 6.54 -1.56
N LEU A 15 -0.39 6.39 -2.85
CA LEU A 15 -0.85 5.28 -3.67
C LEU A 15 0.23 4.20 -3.65
N PHE A 16 -0.17 2.97 -3.31
CA PHE A 16 0.70 1.83 -3.26
C PHE A 16 0.08 0.69 -4.07
N HIS A 17 0.86 0.12 -4.99
CA HIS A 17 0.43 -1.01 -5.81
C HIS A 17 1.62 -1.93 -6.01
N GLN A 18 1.60 -3.05 -5.32
CA GLN A 18 2.60 -4.10 -5.39
C GLN A 18 2.02 -5.36 -4.76
N GLY A 19 2.46 -6.51 -5.25
CA GLY A 19 2.25 -7.80 -4.58
C GLY A 19 2.72 -8.98 -5.41
N GLU A 20 2.80 -8.80 -6.73
CA GLU A 20 3.08 -9.83 -7.73
C GLU A 20 4.36 -10.61 -7.43
N THR A 21 5.47 -9.90 -7.22
CA THR A 21 6.78 -10.53 -6.93
C THR A 21 6.83 -11.24 -5.57
N ASN A 22 5.91 -10.93 -4.66
CA ASN A 22 5.86 -11.51 -3.31
C ASN A 22 4.61 -12.36 -3.08
N THR A 23 3.96 -12.82 -4.15
CA THR A 23 2.76 -13.65 -4.11
C THR A 23 2.93 -14.81 -3.13
N GLY A 24 1.99 -14.93 -2.19
CA GLY A 24 1.96 -15.98 -1.16
C GLY A 24 2.83 -15.73 0.08
N GLN A 25 3.66 -14.68 0.12
CA GLN A 25 4.51 -14.39 1.29
C GLN A 25 3.71 -13.78 2.44
N GLN A 26 3.40 -14.58 3.47
CA GLN A 26 2.53 -14.16 4.59
C GLN A 26 3.07 -12.97 5.40
N ASN A 27 4.39 -12.79 5.49
CA ASN A 27 4.98 -11.66 6.21
C ASN A 27 5.03 -10.35 5.40
N TRP A 28 4.52 -10.36 4.16
CA TRP A 28 4.53 -9.19 3.30
C TRP A 28 3.85 -7.94 3.91
N PRO A 29 2.70 -8.03 4.61
CA PRO A 29 2.07 -6.86 5.22
C PRO A 29 2.98 -6.13 6.22
N ASN A 30 3.78 -6.86 7.01
CA ASN A 30 4.74 -6.25 7.94
C ASN A 30 5.92 -5.58 7.22
N ARG A 31 6.32 -6.10 6.06
CA ARG A 31 7.35 -5.45 5.22
C ARG A 31 6.82 -4.13 4.66
N VAL A 32 5.58 -4.12 4.16
CA VAL A 32 4.91 -2.90 3.68
C VAL A 32 4.75 -1.89 4.81
N LYS A 33 4.38 -2.35 6.02
CA LYS A 33 4.33 -1.51 7.23
C LYS A 33 5.64 -0.78 7.45
N ASN A 34 6.77 -1.49 7.42
CA ASN A 34 8.08 -0.88 7.63
C ASN A 34 8.40 0.18 6.56
N VAL A 35 8.10 -0.09 5.29
CA VAL A 35 8.27 0.88 4.20
C VAL A 35 7.38 2.11 4.41
N TYR A 36 6.10 1.92 4.74
CA TYR A 36 5.15 3.00 5.02
C TYR A 36 5.63 3.91 6.17
N TYR A 37 6.04 3.34 7.30
CA TYR A 37 6.54 4.13 8.43
C TYR A 37 7.86 4.84 8.14
N ASN A 38 8.74 4.25 7.32
CA ASN A 38 9.95 4.94 6.85
C ASN A 38 9.58 6.16 6.01
N ILE A 39 8.60 6.05 5.10
CA ILE A 39 8.11 7.19 4.30
C ILE A 39 7.55 8.28 5.21
N LEU A 40 6.68 7.93 6.18
CA LEU A 40 6.14 8.90 7.12
C LEU A 40 7.24 9.63 7.89
N LYS A 41 8.22 8.88 8.41
CA LYS A 41 9.34 9.43 9.17
C LYS A 41 10.21 10.35 8.32
N ASP A 42 10.60 9.89 7.13
CA ASP A 42 11.54 10.61 6.27
C ASP A 42 10.94 11.90 5.69
N LEU A 43 9.61 11.96 5.56
CA LEU A 43 8.87 13.11 5.03
C LEU A 43 8.15 13.93 6.13
N GLY A 44 8.25 13.52 7.40
CA GLY A 44 7.59 14.20 8.52
C GLY A 44 6.05 14.19 8.42
N LEU A 45 5.47 13.13 7.85
CA LEU A 45 4.03 13.00 7.63
C LEU A 45 3.34 12.35 8.83
N LYS A 46 2.09 12.74 9.08
CA LYS A 46 1.21 12.10 10.06
C LYS A 46 0.29 11.11 9.36
N ALA A 47 0.14 9.92 9.93
CA ALA A 47 -0.70 8.86 9.36
C ALA A 47 -2.16 9.30 9.19
N ASP A 48 -2.68 10.08 10.15
CA ASP A 48 -4.08 10.55 10.16
C ASP A 48 -4.38 11.57 9.03
N ASP A 49 -3.35 12.25 8.52
CA ASP A 49 -3.49 13.29 7.48
C ASP A 49 -3.24 12.76 6.06
N VAL A 50 -2.67 11.54 5.95
CA VAL A 50 -2.14 10.97 4.71
C VAL A 50 -2.65 9.54 4.53
N PRO A 51 -3.82 9.35 3.89
CA PRO A 51 -4.37 8.02 3.62
C PRO A 51 -3.40 7.17 2.80
N PHE A 52 -3.33 5.88 3.14
CA PHE A 52 -2.53 4.89 2.41
C PHE A 52 -3.47 4.00 1.59
N LEU A 53 -3.55 4.24 0.29
CA LEU A 53 -4.42 3.48 -0.62
C LEU A 53 -3.61 2.37 -1.28
N ALA A 54 -3.91 1.12 -0.93
CA ALA A 54 -3.23 -0.07 -1.44
C ALA A 54 -4.11 -0.77 -2.48
N GLY A 55 -3.73 -0.73 -3.75
CA GLY A 55 -4.46 -1.46 -4.80
C GLY A 55 -4.17 -2.96 -4.77
N GLU A 56 -5.21 -3.77 -4.86
CA GLU A 56 -5.08 -5.21 -5.13
C GLU A 56 -4.55 -5.47 -6.55
N VAL A 57 -3.91 -6.61 -6.76
CA VAL A 57 -3.50 -7.08 -8.09
C VAL A 57 -4.69 -7.68 -8.84
N VAL A 58 -4.53 -7.93 -10.14
CA VAL A 58 -5.58 -8.54 -10.98
C VAL A 58 -6.13 -9.82 -10.34
N GLN A 59 -7.46 -9.95 -10.30
CA GLN A 59 -8.13 -11.05 -9.63
C GLN A 59 -7.92 -12.38 -10.38
N SER A 60 -7.92 -13.50 -9.65
CA SER A 60 -7.72 -14.81 -10.27
C SER A 60 -8.87 -15.23 -11.20
N ASN A 61 -10.11 -14.83 -10.90
CA ASN A 61 -11.27 -15.07 -11.77
C ASN A 61 -11.24 -14.25 -13.08
N GLU A 62 -10.25 -13.37 -13.23
CA GLU A 62 -10.04 -12.52 -14.39
C GLU A 62 -8.75 -12.86 -15.14
N GLY A 63 -8.13 -13.99 -14.82
CA GLY A 63 -6.84 -14.40 -15.41
C GLY A 63 -5.62 -13.81 -14.72
N GLY A 64 -5.78 -13.16 -13.57
CA GLY A 64 -4.67 -12.68 -12.75
C GLY A 64 -3.82 -13.81 -12.18
N GLN A 65 -2.57 -13.93 -12.65
CA GLN A 65 -1.62 -14.97 -12.20
C GLN A 65 -1.27 -14.86 -10.71
N CYS A 66 -1.36 -13.66 -10.16
CA CYS A 66 -1.02 -13.36 -8.76
C CYS A 66 -2.25 -13.10 -7.88
N GLY A 67 -3.48 -13.36 -8.35
CA GLY A 67 -4.70 -12.98 -7.62
C GLY A 67 -4.85 -13.62 -6.22
N SER A 68 -4.16 -14.73 -5.93
CA SER A 68 -4.09 -15.30 -4.58
C SER A 68 -3.44 -14.36 -3.55
N MET A 69 -2.60 -13.43 -4.02
CA MET A 69 -1.97 -12.40 -3.20
C MET A 69 -2.98 -11.43 -2.59
N ASN A 70 -4.15 -11.23 -3.20
CA ASN A 70 -5.16 -10.29 -2.71
C ASN A 70 -5.64 -10.63 -1.29
N SER A 71 -5.70 -11.93 -0.94
CA SER A 71 -5.99 -12.37 0.43
C SER A 71 -4.97 -11.90 1.48
N ILE A 72 -3.72 -11.64 1.07
CA ILE A 72 -2.64 -11.10 1.91
C ILE A 72 -2.69 -9.56 1.88
N ILE A 73 -2.93 -8.94 0.72
CA ILE A 73 -3.08 -7.48 0.58
C ILE A 73 -4.22 -6.97 1.47
N GLN A 74 -5.34 -7.68 1.53
CA GLN A 74 -6.49 -7.39 2.41
C GLN A 74 -6.16 -7.40 3.90
N GLN A 75 -4.99 -7.91 4.31
CA GLN A 75 -4.55 -7.89 5.71
C GLN A 75 -3.81 -6.62 6.10
N LEU A 76 -3.46 -5.74 5.15
CA LEU A 76 -2.77 -4.48 5.43
C LEU A 76 -3.45 -3.62 6.51
N PRO A 77 -4.78 -3.44 6.52
CA PRO A 77 -5.46 -2.65 7.56
C PRO A 77 -5.24 -3.17 8.99
N LYS A 78 -4.92 -4.47 9.16
CA LYS A 78 -4.62 -5.05 10.48
C LYS A 78 -3.30 -4.57 11.06
N VAL A 79 -2.35 -4.17 10.22
CA VAL A 79 -0.99 -3.79 10.62
C VAL A 79 -0.68 -2.30 10.34
N ILE A 80 -1.44 -1.68 9.45
CA ILE A 80 -1.43 -0.25 9.12
C ILE A 80 -2.88 0.25 9.19
N PRO A 81 -3.34 0.82 10.32
CA PRO A 81 -4.75 1.23 10.48
C PRO A 81 -5.25 2.29 9.49
N SER A 82 -4.36 3.11 8.93
CA SER A 82 -4.66 4.12 7.90
C SER A 82 -4.71 3.55 6.47
N ALA A 83 -4.54 2.23 6.31
CA ALA A 83 -4.58 1.59 5.01
C ALA A 83 -6.01 1.33 4.54
N HIS A 84 -6.29 1.69 3.30
CA HIS A 84 -7.50 1.33 2.58
C HIS A 84 -7.12 0.46 1.40
N VAL A 85 -7.66 -0.75 1.35
CA VAL A 85 -7.43 -1.67 0.23
C VAL A 85 -8.45 -1.36 -0.87
N ILE A 86 -7.95 -1.13 -2.09
CA ILE A 86 -8.76 -0.77 -3.24
C ILE A 86 -8.93 -2.01 -4.12
N PHE A 87 -10.17 -2.45 -4.24
CA PHE A 87 -10.57 -3.52 -5.15
C PHE A 87 -10.58 -2.99 -6.60
N PRO A 88 -9.85 -3.62 -7.54
CA PRO A 88 -9.91 -3.26 -8.95
C PRO A 88 -11.28 -3.63 -9.50
N ARG A 89 -12.02 -2.62 -9.98
CA ARG A 89 -13.18 -2.88 -10.83
C ARG A 89 -12.69 -3.11 -12.25
N VAL A 90 -13.25 -4.13 -12.84
CA VAL A 90 -13.07 -4.63 -14.20
C VAL A 90 -14.39 -4.64 -14.93
#